data_AF-A0A926EK88-F1
#
_entry.id   AF-A0A926EK88-F1
#
_cell.length_a   1.000
_cell.length_b   1.000
_cell.length_c   1.000
_cell.angle_alpha   90.00
_cell.angle_beta   90.00
_cell.angle_gamma   90.00
#
_symmetry.space_group_name_H-M   'P 1'
#
loop_
_entity.id
_entity.type
_entity.pdbx_description
1 polymer ?
#
loop_
_entity_poly.entity_id
_entity_poly.type
_entity_poly.pdbx_seq_one_letter_code
_entity_poly.pdbx_strand_id
1 'polypeptide(L)' 'LTKPYTAAQLVKETGIAKGNTSRYIKKLKKLGLIEIDSIQGSNKYYKAVCDMRKLMELMPGQIEL' A
#
# COMPACT_ATOMS: atom_id res chain seq x y z
N LEU A 1 -13.69 3.43 3.86
CA LEU A 1 -13.02 2.58 2.85
C LEU A 1 -11.92 3.40 2.20
N THR A 2 -10.67 2.95 2.28
CA THR A 2 -9.51 3.60 1.66
C THR A 2 -9.60 3.48 0.14
N LYS A 3 -9.52 4.61 -0.56
CA LYS A 3 -9.55 4.65 -2.02
C LYS A 3 -8.31 3.91 -2.59
N PRO A 4 -8.48 2.90 -3.44
CA PRO A 4 -7.35 2.18 -4.00
C PRO A 4 -6.75 2.93 -5.20
N TYR A 5 -5.45 2.75 -5.42
CA TYR A 5 -4.70 3.42 -6.48
C TYR A 5 -3.82 2.45 -7.26
N THR A 6 -3.71 2.67 -8.57
CA THR A 6 -2.67 2.04 -9.39
C THR A 6 -1.31 2.70 -9.17
N ALA A 7 -0.24 2.04 -9.57
CA ALA A 7 1.10 2.62 -9.53
C ALA A 7 1.21 3.94 -10.33
N ALA A 8 0.53 4.04 -11.48
CA ALA A 8 0.52 5.25 -12.29
C ALA A 8 -0.22 6.40 -11.60
N GLN A 9 -1.35 6.11 -10.95
CA GLN A 9 -2.06 7.12 -10.16
C GLN A 9 -1.22 7.57 -8.95
N LEU A 10 -0.54 6.64 -8.25
CA LEU A 10 0.36 7.01 -7.16
C LEU A 10 1.49 7.93 -7.61
N VAL A 11 2.08 7.70 -8.79
CA VAL A 11 3.07 8.63 -9.39
C VAL A 11 2.47 10.02 -9.57
N LYS A 12 1.26 10.10 -10.12
CA LYS A 12 0.56 11.37 -10.38
C LYS A 12 0.24 12.13 -9.08
N GLU A 13 -0.29 11.43 -8.08
CA GLU A 13 -0.74 12.04 -6.81
C GLU A 13 0.43 12.44 -5.91
N THR A 14 1.52 11.65 -5.91
CA THR A 14 2.67 11.90 -5.00
C THR A 14 3.81 12.67 -5.65
N GLY A 15 3.84 12.80 -6.98
CA GLY A 15 4.98 13.36 -7.71
C GLY A 15 6.24 12.49 -7.67
N ILE A 16 6.20 11.30 -7.06
CA ILE A 16 7.36 10.42 -6.95
C ILE A 16 7.62 9.72 -8.28
N ALA A 17 8.88 9.74 -8.72
CA ALA A 17 9.30 9.06 -9.95
C ALA A 17 8.90 7.58 -9.99
N LYS A 18 8.44 7.10 -11.16
CA LYS A 18 7.90 5.74 -11.37
C LYS A 18 8.77 4.61 -10.81
N GLY A 19 10.09 4.70 -10.96
CA GLY A 19 11.04 3.72 -10.42
C GLY A 19 11.00 3.64 -8.90
N ASN A 20 10.98 4.80 -8.24
CA ASN A 20 10.87 4.89 -6.78
C ASN A 20 9.48 4.45 -6.30
N THR A 21 8.41 4.87 -6.96
CA THR A 21 7.04 4.44 -6.63
C THR A 21 6.91 2.92 -6.68
N SER A 22 7.45 2.28 -7.72
CA SER A 22 7.44 0.81 -7.84
C SER A 22 8.24 0.13 -6.74
N ARG A 23 9.41 0.70 -6.36
CA ARG A 23 10.23 0.23 -5.24
C ARG A 23 9.49 0.35 -3.91
N TYR A 24 8.82 1.47 -3.65
CA TYR A 24 8.07 1.70 -2.43
C TYR A 24 6.84 0.80 -2.32
N ILE A 25 6.07 0.63 -3.40
CA ILE A 25 4.94 -0.33 -3.43
C ILE A 25 5.43 -1.73 -3.07
N LYS A 26 6.54 -2.20 -3.66
CA LYS A 26 7.12 -3.51 -3.31
C LYS A 26 7.52 -3.60 -1.83
N LYS A 27 8.15 -2.54 -1.29
CA LYS A 27 8.58 -2.49 0.12
C LYS A 27 7.38 -2.50 1.07
N LEU A 28 6.39 -1.62 0.84
CA LEU A 28 5.17 -1.52 1.65
C LEU A 28 4.37 -2.82 1.61
N LYS A 29 4.27 -3.46 0.43
CA LYS A 29 3.61 -4.75 0.29
C LYS A 29 4.35 -5.84 1.07
N LYS A 30 5.69 -5.88 1.01
CA LYS A 30 6.51 -6.83 1.78
C LYS A 30 6.32 -6.65 3.29
N LEU A 31 6.13 -5.41 3.72
CA LEU A 31 5.85 -5.07 5.12
C LEU A 31 4.39 -5.30 5.54
N GLY A 32 3.51 -5.74 4.63
CA GLY A 32 2.09 -5.94 4.95
C GLY A 32 1.27 -4.67 5.18
N LEU A 33 1.83 -3.48 4.86
CA LEU A 33 1.17 -2.18 5.09
C LEU A 33 0.19 -1.80 3.98
N ILE A 34 0.33 -2.41 2.81
CA ILE A 34 -0.61 -2.28 1.69
C ILE A 34 -0.97 -3.66 1.14
N GLU A 35 -2.15 -3.76 0.56
CA GLU A 35 -2.63 -4.96 -0.11
C GLU A 35 -3.18 -4.63 -1.50
N ILE A 36 -3.34 -5.66 -2.33
CA ILE A 36 -4.02 -5.53 -3.62
C ILE A 36 -5.51 -5.60 -3.33
N ASP A 37 -6.23 -4.54 -3.67
CA ASP A 37 -7.68 -4.48 -3.56
C ASP A 37 -8.36 -5.21 -4.73
N SER A 38 -7.90 -4.92 -5.95
CA SER A 38 -8.43 -5.53 -7.17
C SER A 38 -7.41 -5.52 -8.31
N ILE A 39 -7.69 -6.32 -9.34
CA ILE A 39 -6.93 -6.36 -10.58
C ILE A 39 -7.92 -6.13 -11.72
N GLN A 40 -7.68 -5.13 -12.56
CA GLN A 40 -8.48 -4.83 -13.74
C GLN A 40 -7.57 -4.81 -14.96
N GLY A 41 -7.66 -5.84 -15.82
CA GLY A 41 -6.70 -6.07 -16.89
C GLY A 41 -5.28 -6.25 -16.34
N SER A 42 -4.34 -5.46 -16.83
CA SER A 42 -2.95 -5.44 -16.34
C SER A 42 -2.73 -4.53 -15.12
N ASN A 43 -3.73 -3.76 -14.72
CA ASN A 43 -3.63 -2.80 -13.63
C ASN A 43 -3.93 -3.44 -12.28
N LYS A 44 -2.98 -3.32 -11.35
CA LYS A 44 -3.16 -3.68 -9.94
C LYS A 44 -3.52 -2.43 -9.15
N TYR A 45 -4.58 -2.52 -8.36
CA TYR A 45 -5.06 -1.46 -7.48
C TYR A 45 -4.64 -1.77 -6.05
N TYR A 46 -3.89 -0.87 -5.44
CA TYR A 46 -3.33 -1.03 -4.09
C TYR A 46 -4.09 -0.14 -3.10
N LYS A 47 -4.35 -0.66 -1.90
CA LYS A 47 -4.90 0.11 -0.78
C LYS A 47 -4.08 -0.10 0.48
N ALA A 48 -4.16 0.85 1.41
CA ALA A 48 -3.61 0.68 2.75
C ALA A 48 -4.38 -0.40 3.52
N VAL A 49 -3.66 -1.22 4.27
CA VAL A 49 -4.27 -2.14 5.25
C VAL A 49 -4.76 -1.28 6.42
N CYS A 50 -6.05 -1.37 6.73
CA CYS A 50 -6.68 -0.66 7.85
C CYS A 50 -7.15 -1.60 8.97
N ASP A 51 -6.87 -2.91 8.84
CA ASP A 51 -7.18 -3.87 9.88
C ASP A 51 -6.16 -3.74 11.01
N MET A 52 -6.61 -3.18 12.13
CA MET A 52 -5.75 -2.94 13.29
C MET A 52 -5.11 -4.21 13.83
N ARG A 53 -5.77 -5.36 13.75
CA ARG A 53 -5.19 -6.64 14.21
C ARG A 53 -3.96 -7.00 13.38
N LYS A 54 -4.08 -6.92 12.05
CA LYS A 54 -2.94 -7.13 11.13
C LYS A 54 -1.83 -6.12 11.34
N LEU A 55 -2.16 -4.85 11.60
CA LEU A 55 -1.16 -3.82 11.86
C LEU A 55 -0.43 -4.01 13.20
N MET A 56 -1.13 -4.44 14.25
CA MET A 56 -0.53 -4.75 15.55
C MET A 56 0.44 -5.93 15.48
N GLU A 57 0.13 -6.95 14.68
CA GLU A 57 1.05 -8.07 14.41
C GLU A 57 2.36 -7.61 13.73
N LEU A 58 2.29 -6.56 12.90
CA LEU A 58 3.42 -6.03 12.15
C LEU A 58 4.28 -5.03 12.96
N MET A 59 3.70 -4.42 14.00
CA MET A 59 4.35 -3.37 14.81
C MET A 59 4.16 -3.63 16.32
N PRO A 60 4.68 -4.75 16.84
CA PRO A 60 4.53 -5.10 18.25
C PRO A 60 5.13 -4.01 19.15
N GLY A 61 4.33 -3.49 20.08
CA GLY A 61 4.74 -2.47 21.05
C GLY A 61 4.72 -1.02 20.55
N GLN A 62 4.31 -0.74 19.31
CA GLN A 62 4.19 0.64 18.80
C GLN A 62 2.79 1.25 18.97
N ILE A 63 1.80 0.45 19.36
CA ILE A 63 0.41 0.89 19.58
C ILE A 63 0.11 0.69 21.07
N GLU A 64 0.11 1.79 21.83
CA GLU A 64 -0.55 1.84 23.15
C GLU A 64 -2.06 1.99 22.91
N LEU A 65 -2.85 1.08 23.48
CA LEU A 65 -4.32 1.11 23.45
C LEU A 65 -4.87 1.89 24.65
#